data_AF-A0A8J2TXN6-F1
#
_entry.id   AF-A0A8J2TXN6-F1
#
_cell.length_a   1.000
_cell.length_b   1.000
_cell.length_c   1.000
_cell.angle_alpha   90.00
_cell.angle_beta   90.00
_cell.angle_gamma   90.00
#
_symmetry.space_group_name_H-M   'P 1'
#
loop_
_entity.id
_entity.type
_entity.pdbx_description
1 polymer ?
#
loop_
_entity_poly.entity_id
_entity_poly.type
_entity_poly.pdbx_seq_one_letter_code
_entity_poly.pdbx_strand_id
1 'polypeptide(L)'
;MPEELIARALLACSMMGSGVLLLWIAEAAANGRLRRNQLAGIRTAATLASDEAWLAAHRRARPSTRWAGWCAVLGGVPAVLPVPLPIFAGAALLGCLGMIGLVLYGAAVGTAAARTAGSGSDS
;
A
#
# COMPACT_ATOMS: atom_id res chain seq x y z
N MET A 1 24.91 -14.99 -15.94
CA MET A 1 25.44 -15.80 -14.83
C MET A 1 24.29 -16.18 -13.89
N PRO A 2 24.27 -17.35 -13.25
CA PRO A 2 23.15 -17.79 -12.42
C PRO A 2 22.83 -16.84 -11.25
N GLU A 3 23.81 -16.14 -10.69
CA GLU A 3 23.62 -15.17 -9.61
C GLU A 3 22.72 -13.99 -10.00
N GLU A 4 22.76 -13.53 -11.25
CA GLU A 4 21.93 -12.43 -11.75
C GLU A 4 20.46 -12.83 -11.86
N LEU A 5 20.21 -14.08 -12.28
CA LEU A 5 18.88 -14.68 -12.31
C LEU A 5 18.30 -14.82 -10.90
N ILE A 6 19.12 -15.25 -9.94
CA ILE A 6 18.71 -15.33 -8.52
C ILE A 6 18.36 -13.94 -7.99
N ALA A 7 19.21 -12.93 -8.22
CA ALA A 7 18.95 -11.57 -7.77
C ALA A 7 17.66 -10.98 -8.37
N ARG A 8 17.43 -11.17 -9.68
CA ARG A 8 16.18 -10.76 -10.36
C ARG A 8 14.97 -11.45 -9.77
N ALA A 9 15.04 -12.76 -9.54
CA ALA A 9 13.95 -13.53 -8.97
C ALA A 9 13.62 -13.08 -7.54
N LEU A 10 14.63 -12.86 -6.69
CA LEU A 10 14.43 -12.38 -5.32
C LEU A 10 13.77 -11.00 -5.28
N LEU A 11 14.25 -10.07 -6.13
CA LEU A 11 13.73 -8.71 -6.18
C LEU A 11 12.29 -8.69 -6.72
N ALA A 12 11.99 -9.51 -7.74
CA ALA A 12 10.65 -9.70 -8.26
C ALA A 12 9.68 -10.26 -7.21
N CYS A 13 10.08 -11.33 -6.52
CA CYS A 13 9.29 -11.93 -5.44
C CYS A 13 9.02 -10.93 -4.32
N SER A 14 10.01 -10.13 -3.94
CA SER A 14 9.85 -9.10 -2.91
C SER A 14 8.87 -8.00 -3.34
N MET A 15 8.97 -7.50 -4.58
CA MET A 15 8.05 -6.48 -5.10
C MET A 15 6.63 -7.02 -5.26
N MET A 16 6.47 -8.19 -5.87
CA MET A 16 5.15 -8.81 -6.06
C MET A 16 4.51 -9.16 -4.71
N GLY A 17 5.28 -9.74 -3.79
CA GLY A 17 4.82 -10.06 -2.43
C GLY A 17 4.38 -8.82 -1.67
N SER A 18 5.15 -7.73 -1.74
CA SER A 18 4.81 -6.44 -1.12
C SER A 18 3.56 -5.82 -1.73
N GLY A 19 3.42 -5.88 -3.07
CA GLY A 19 2.23 -5.39 -3.77
C GLY A 19 0.96 -6.15 -3.39
N VAL A 20 1.02 -7.49 -3.39
CA VAL A 20 -0.10 -8.35 -2.96
C VAL A 20 -0.46 -8.10 -1.49
N LEU A 21 0.54 -7.97 -0.63
CA LEU A 21 0.32 -7.67 0.78
C LEU A 21 -0.37 -6.32 0.97
N LEU A 22 0.03 -5.28 0.23
CA LEU A 22 -0.63 -3.98 0.26
C LEU A 22 -2.09 -4.04 -0.21
N LEU A 23 -2.36 -4.75 -1.30
CA LEU A 23 -3.74 -4.96 -1.79
C LEU A 23 -4.60 -5.64 -0.73
N TRP A 24 -4.06 -6.69 -0.10
CA TRP A 24 -4.74 -7.44 0.93
C TRP A 24 -5.00 -6.59 2.18
N ILE A 25 -4.01 -5.84 2.68
CA ILE A 25 -4.17 -4.94 3.84
C ILE A 25 -5.21 -3.86 3.54
N ALA A 26 -5.17 -3.26 2.34
CA ALA A 26 -6.13 -2.23 1.94
C ALA A 26 -7.57 -2.75 1.95
N GLU A 27 -7.80 -3.94 1.41
CA GLU A 27 -9.13 -4.55 1.37
C GLU A 27 -9.59 -5.04 2.74
N ALA A 28 -8.69 -5.69 3.48
CA ALA A 28 -9.02 -6.20 4.80
C ALA A 28 -9.30 -5.06 5.80
N ALA A 29 -8.60 -3.93 5.70
CA ALA A 29 -8.88 -2.76 6.53
C ALA A 29 -10.14 -2.01 6.09
N ALA A 30 -10.37 -1.83 4.78
CA ALA A 30 -11.58 -1.15 4.29
C ALA A 30 -12.86 -1.95 4.52
N ASN A 31 -12.79 -3.28 4.54
CA ASN A 31 -13.91 -4.16 4.83
C ASN A 31 -14.12 -4.39 6.34
N GLY A 32 -13.34 -3.72 7.21
CA GLY A 32 -13.45 -3.88 8.67
C GLY A 32 -12.95 -5.23 9.20
N ARG A 33 -12.31 -6.06 8.37
CA ARG A 33 -11.70 -7.33 8.81
C ARG A 33 -10.48 -7.09 9.71
N LEU A 34 -9.76 -5.99 9.49
CA LEU A 34 -8.83 -5.47 10.49
C LEU A 34 -9.62 -4.60 11.47
N ARG A 35 -9.86 -5.17 12.66
CA ARG A 35 -10.26 -4.37 13.82
C ARG A 35 -9.16 -3.37 14.17
N ARG A 36 -9.55 -2.27 14.81
CA ARG A 36 -8.64 -1.22 15.29
C ARG A 36 -7.47 -1.84 16.07
N ASN A 37 -6.26 -1.77 15.53
CA ASN A 37 -5.08 -2.40 16.11
C ASN A 37 -3.82 -1.57 15.90
N GLN A 38 -2.88 -1.70 16.83
CA GLN A 38 -1.57 -1.06 16.81
C GLN A 38 -0.54 -1.84 15.97
N LEU A 39 -0.94 -2.77 15.11
CA LEU A 39 -0.02 -3.61 14.32
C LEU A 39 -0.15 -3.44 12.80
N ALA A 40 -1.28 -2.96 12.27
CA ALA A 40 -1.45 -2.82 10.81
C ALA A 40 -2.42 -1.68 10.46
N GLY A 41 -2.23 -1.05 9.29
CA GLY A 41 -3.07 0.06 8.81
C GLY A 41 -2.52 1.45 9.13
N ILE A 42 -3.35 2.48 8.92
CA ILE A 42 -3.02 3.88 9.19
C ILE A 42 -3.15 4.11 10.69
N ARG A 43 -2.03 4.30 11.41
CA ARG A 43 -2.02 4.49 12.87
C ARG A 43 -1.81 5.95 13.21
N THR A 44 -2.89 6.71 13.19
CA THR A 44 -2.90 8.12 13.62
C THR A 44 -3.85 8.29 14.79
N ALA A 45 -3.60 9.29 15.65
CA ALA A 45 -4.49 9.55 16.79
C ALA A 45 -5.96 9.67 16.37
N ALA A 46 -6.21 10.26 15.20
CA ALA A 46 -7.55 10.39 14.63
C ALA A 46 -8.17 9.04 14.21
N THR A 47 -7.40 8.15 13.57
CA THR A 47 -7.91 6.83 13.14
C THR A 47 -8.13 5.87 14.29
N LEU A 48 -7.42 6.06 15.40
CA LEU A 48 -7.55 5.26 16.61
C LEU A 48 -8.61 5.80 17.58
N ALA A 49 -9.20 6.96 17.33
CA ALA A 49 -10.20 7.58 18.21
C ALA A 49 -11.46 6.71 18.37
N SER A 50 -11.99 6.19 17.27
CA SER A 50 -13.19 5.32 17.26
C SER A 50 -13.13 4.30 16.13
N ASP A 51 -13.93 3.23 16.25
CA ASP A 51 -14.06 2.22 15.20
C ASP A 51 -14.68 2.80 13.91
N GLU A 52 -15.54 3.81 14.05
CA GLU A 52 -16.11 4.55 12.92
C GLU A 52 -15.05 5.40 12.20
N ALA A 53 -14.19 6.09 12.95
CA ALA A 53 -13.07 6.85 12.38
C ALA A 53 -12.05 5.94 11.69
N TRP A 54 -11.80 4.75 12.26
CA TRP A 54 -10.99 3.70 11.65
C TRP A 54 -11.54 3.26 10.30
N LEU A 55 -12.83 2.90 10.24
CA LEU A 55 -13.49 2.48 9.00
C LEU A 55 -13.56 3.60 7.96
N ALA A 56 -13.88 4.83 8.38
CA ALA A 56 -13.96 5.99 7.48
C ALA A 56 -12.61 6.26 6.80
N ALA A 57 -11.52 6.24 7.57
CA ALA A 57 -10.18 6.44 7.06
C ALA A 57 -9.76 5.38 6.06
N HIS A 58 -9.92 4.10 6.42
CA HIS A 58 -9.47 3.00 5.56
C HIS A 58 -10.34 2.86 4.31
N ARG A 59 -11.64 3.18 4.37
CA ARG A 59 -12.52 3.21 3.21
C ARG A 59 -12.14 4.32 2.23
N ARG A 60 -11.73 5.50 2.75
CA ARG A 60 -11.24 6.62 1.94
C ARG A 60 -9.86 6.36 1.35
N ALA A 61 -8.98 5.67 2.09
CA ALA A 61 -7.64 5.30 1.64
C ALA A 61 -7.63 4.16 0.61
N ARG A 62 -8.66 3.30 0.60
CA ARG A 62 -8.77 2.10 -0.26
C ARG A 62 -8.38 2.30 -1.73
N PRO A 63 -8.85 3.33 -2.46
CA PRO A 63 -8.53 3.48 -3.89
C PRO A 63 -7.04 3.74 -4.09
N SER A 64 -6.44 4.61 -3.26
CA SER A 64 -5.03 4.95 -3.35
C SER A 64 -4.11 3.77 -3.02
N THR A 65 -4.43 2.99 -1.99
CA THR A 65 -3.64 1.82 -1.62
C THR A 65 -3.79 0.69 -2.64
N ARG A 66 -4.96 0.58 -3.31
CA ARG A 66 -5.12 -0.33 -4.46
C ARG A 66 -4.20 0.05 -5.62
N TRP A 67 -4.16 1.33 -5.98
CA TRP A 67 -3.22 1.80 -7.00
C TRP A 67 -1.76 1.56 -6.59
N ALA A 68 -1.41 1.75 -5.32
CA ALA A 68 -0.06 1.47 -4.81
C ALA A 68 0.33 0.01 -5.02
N GLY A 69 -0.59 -0.91 -4.72
CA GLY A 69 -0.41 -2.34 -4.96
C GLY A 69 -0.21 -2.68 -6.43
N TRP A 70 -1.00 -2.07 -7.33
CA TRP A 70 -0.82 -2.24 -8.78
C TRP A 70 0.52 -1.70 -9.28
N CYS A 71 0.98 -0.54 -8.81
CA CYS A 71 2.30 -0.01 -9.15
C CYS A 71 3.43 -0.96 -8.72
N ALA A 72 3.32 -1.58 -7.54
CA ALA A 72 4.29 -2.56 -7.07
C ALA A 72 4.28 -3.85 -7.92
N VAL A 73 3.09 -4.37 -8.27
CA VAL A 73 2.94 -5.55 -9.12
C VAL A 73 3.48 -5.29 -10.53
N LEU A 74 3.08 -4.18 -11.15
CA LEU A 74 3.52 -3.79 -12.50
C LEU A 74 5.02 -3.48 -12.56
N GLY A 75 5.59 -2.91 -11.50
CA GLY A 75 7.04 -2.70 -11.39
C GLY A 75 7.84 -4.01 -11.36
N GLY A 76 7.24 -5.10 -10.92
CA GLY A 76 7.84 -6.44 -10.92
C GLY A 76 7.72 -7.21 -12.24
N VAL A 77 6.81 -6.82 -13.16
CA VAL A 77 6.56 -7.53 -14.42
C VAL A 77 7.79 -7.64 -15.33
N PRO A 78 8.65 -6.61 -15.47
CA PRO A 78 9.86 -6.72 -16.28
C PRO A 78 10.86 -7.77 -15.75
N ALA A 79 10.74 -8.20 -14.50
CA ALA A 79 11.62 -9.25 -13.98
C ALA A 79 11.43 -10.59 -14.70
N VAL A 80 10.21 -10.86 -15.18
CA VAL A 80 9.81 -12.11 -15.85
C VAL A 80 10.05 -12.06 -17.36
N LEU A 81 10.36 -10.88 -17.90
CA LEU A 81 10.65 -10.65 -19.30
C LEU A 81 12.17 -10.60 -19.54
N PRO A 82 12.66 -11.02 -20.73
CA PRO A 82 14.08 -10.89 -21.10
C PRO A 82 14.44 -9.44 -21.46
N VAL A 83 14.22 -8.51 -20.53
CA VAL A 83 14.60 -7.10 -20.69
C VAL A 83 16.03 -6.83 -20.16
N PRO A 84 16.72 -5.82 -20.71
CA PRO A 84 17.99 -5.30 -20.18
C PRO A 84 17.88 -4.84 -18.72
N LEU A 85 18.95 -5.04 -17.95
CA LEU A 85 19.07 -4.63 -16.55
C LEU A 85 18.66 -3.17 -16.27
N PRO A 86 19.05 -2.14 -17.05
CA PRO A 86 18.65 -0.77 -16.76
C PRO A 86 17.13 -0.54 -16.91
N ILE A 87 16.47 -1.26 -17.83
CA ILE A 87 15.02 -1.17 -18.00
C ILE A 87 14.31 -1.79 -16.80
N PHE A 88 14.78 -2.97 -16.35
CA PHE A 88 14.28 -3.61 -15.15
C PHE A 88 14.47 -2.73 -13.90
N ALA A 89 15.68 -2.20 -13.69
CA ALA A 89 15.99 -1.35 -12.55
C ALA A 89 15.15 -0.07 -12.55
N GLY A 90 14.98 0.58 -13.71
CA GLY A 90 14.14 1.76 -13.86
C GLY A 90 12.66 1.48 -13.52
N ALA A 91 12.11 0.38 -14.01
CA ALA A 91 10.74 -0.02 -13.72
C ALA A 91 10.53 -0.36 -12.24
N ALA A 92 11.49 -1.05 -11.61
CA ALA A 92 11.45 -1.36 -10.18
C ALA A 92 11.50 -0.09 -9.32
N LEU A 93 12.40 0.85 -9.64
CA LEU A 93 12.50 2.15 -8.98
C LEU A 93 11.20 2.95 -9.11
N LEU A 94 10.63 3.01 -10.31
CA LEU A 94 9.40 3.75 -10.58
C LEU A 94 8.20 3.11 -9.84
N GLY A 95 8.13 1.78 -9.81
CA GLY A 95 7.15 1.02 -9.04
C GLY A 95 7.25 1.28 -7.54
N CYS A 96 8.47 1.27 -6.98
CA CYS A 96 8.72 1.60 -5.57
C CYS A 96 8.33 3.03 -5.22
N LEU A 97 8.74 4.01 -6.03
CA LEU A 97 8.40 5.42 -5.80
C LEU A 97 6.89 5.67 -5.89
N GLY A 98 6.23 5.09 -6.90
CA GLY A 98 4.78 5.15 -7.04
C GLY A 98 4.05 4.52 -5.86
N MET A 99 4.50 3.34 -5.41
CA MET A 99 3.97 2.67 -4.22
C MET A 99 4.10 3.54 -2.97
N ILE A 100 5.30 4.07 -2.70
CA ILE A 100 5.54 4.93 -1.53
C ILE A 100 4.64 6.17 -1.59
N GLY A 101 4.61 6.87 -2.73
CA GLY A 101 3.79 8.07 -2.90
C GLY A 101 2.30 7.81 -2.67
N LEU A 102 1.77 6.73 -3.22
CA LEU A 102 0.35 6.37 -3.09
C LEU A 102 -0.02 5.89 -1.68
N VAL A 103 0.88 5.18 -0.99
CA VAL A 103 0.69 4.80 0.42
C VAL A 103 0.66 6.03 1.31
N LEU A 104 1.60 6.96 1.13
CA LEU A 104 1.65 8.21 1.90
C LEU A 104 0.40 9.07 1.62
N TYR A 105 -0.01 9.16 0.36
CA TYR A 105 -1.24 9.87 -0.02
C TYR A 105 -2.47 9.23 0.64
N GLY A 106 -2.59 7.90 0.60
CA GLY A 106 -3.68 7.18 1.27
C GLY A 106 -3.70 7.39 2.78
N ALA A 107 -2.53 7.42 3.42
CA ALA A 107 -2.41 7.72 4.84
C ALA A 107 -2.86 9.15 5.18
N ALA A 108 -2.49 10.14 4.35
CA ALA A 108 -2.89 11.53 4.53
C ALA A 108 -4.40 11.72 4.37
N VAL A 109 -4.98 11.20 3.28
CA VAL A 109 -6.42 11.29 2.99
C VAL A 109 -7.24 10.51 4.01
N GLY A 110 -6.79 9.32 4.43
CA GLY A 110 -7.43 8.54 5.48
C GLY A 110 -7.43 9.25 6.83
N THR A 111 -6.29 9.86 7.20
CA THR A 111 -6.20 10.64 8.44
C THR A 111 -7.11 11.87 8.44
N ALA A 112 -7.22 12.57 7.30
CA ALA A 112 -8.15 13.67 7.17
C ALA A 112 -9.61 13.23 7.36
N ALA A 113 -10.02 12.10 6.76
CA ALA A 113 -11.37 11.55 6.91
C ALA A 113 -11.68 11.09 8.35
N ALA A 114 -10.68 10.58 9.07
CA ALA A 114 -10.84 10.21 10.48
C ALA A 114 -11.14 11.43 11.36
N ARG A 115 -10.46 12.56 11.11
CA ARG A 115 -10.64 13.80 11.87
C ARG A 115 -12.06 14.36 11.73
N THR A 116 -12.62 14.31 10.52
CA THR A 116 -14.00 14.78 10.28
C THR A 116 -15.06 13.90 10.94
N ALA A 117 -14.79 12.59 11.05
CA ALA A 117 -15.69 11.68 11.75
C ALA A 117 -15.66 11.89 13.27
N GLY A 118 -14.47 12.16 13.85
CA GLY A 118 -14.33 12.40 15.29
C GLY A 118 -14.96 13.73 15.76
N SER A 119 -14.97 14.78 14.94
CA SER A 119 -15.61 16.05 15.31
C SER A 119 -17.15 16.00 15.33
N GLY A 120 -17.76 15.00 14.70
CA GLY A 120 -19.22 14.85 14.62
C GLY A 120 -19.83 14.07 15.80
N SER A 121 -19.02 13.37 16.61
CA SER A 121 -19.50 12.64 17.79
C SER A 121 -19.51 13.48 19.07
N ASP A 122 -18.92 14.69 19.03
CA ASP A 122 -18.79 15.60 20.19
C ASP A 122 -19.84 16.74 20.18
N SER A 123 -20.80 16.71 19.26
CA SER A 123 -21.88 17.70 19.08
C SER A 123 -23.25 17.05 19.15
#